data_AF-A0A0L0UIR1-F1
#
_entry.id   AF-A0A0L0UIR1-F1
#
_cell.length_a   1.000
_cell.length_b   1.000
_cell.length_c   1.000
_cell.angle_alpha   90.00
_cell.angle_beta   90.00
_cell.angle_gamma   90.00
#
_symmetry.space_group_name_H-M   'P 1'
#
loop_
_entity.id
_entity.type
_entity.pdbx_description
1 polymer ?
#
loop_
_entity_poly.entity_id
_entity_poly.type
_entity_poly.pdbx_seq_one_letter_code
_entity_poly.pdbx_strand_id
1 'polypeptide(L)'
;MADNVIEGNQNGAPVVNPEMERITATILKSTIEAIPLLTMDNYSLWKDRVDNMLDLQNLNDSLTKNDGFLTSSQDTQLRAIIVAKLDSSVHINIINSENKKDARLIWKSIIKYFALAEGSNRAR
;
A
#
# COMPACT_ATOMS: atom_id res chain seq x y z
N MET A 1 -12.40 32.66 53.13
CA MET A 1 -13.65 32.61 52.35
C MET A 1 -13.47 33.56 51.18
N ALA A 2 -13.43 33.16 49.91
CA ALA A 2 -13.65 31.87 49.26
C ALA A 2 -12.97 31.93 47.86
N ASP A 3 -12.51 30.77 47.39
CA ASP A 3 -12.44 30.22 46.01
C ASP A 3 -11.91 31.06 44.82
N ASN A 4 -10.79 30.65 44.20
CA ASN A 4 -10.67 29.79 42.98
C ASN A 4 -11.28 30.47 41.72
N VAL A 5 -10.61 30.54 40.56
CA VAL A 5 -10.41 29.39 39.66
C VAL A 5 -9.21 29.63 38.71
N ILE A 6 -8.44 28.56 38.53
CA ILE A 6 -7.38 28.36 37.55
C ILE A 6 -7.99 28.16 36.15
N GLU A 7 -7.64 29.00 35.18
CA GLU A 7 -7.95 28.75 33.77
C GLU A 7 -6.80 27.94 33.15
N GLY A 8 -6.93 26.61 33.24
CA GLY A 8 -6.05 25.66 32.57
C GLY A 8 -6.37 25.61 31.08
N ASN A 9 -5.51 26.21 30.26
CA ASN A 9 -5.54 26.12 28.81
C ASN A 9 -5.37 24.65 28.36
N GLN A 10 -6.45 24.01 27.92
CA GLN A 10 -6.42 22.66 27.36
C GLN A 10 -5.98 22.72 25.90
N ASN A 11 -4.71 22.40 25.68
CA ASN A 11 -4.17 22.10 24.36
C ASN A 11 -4.92 20.90 23.79
N GLY A 12 -5.81 21.16 22.82
CA GLY A 12 -6.63 20.14 22.16
C GLY A 12 -5.78 19.19 21.32
N ALA A 13 -5.44 18.03 21.91
CA ALA A 13 -5.06 16.87 21.13
C ALA A 13 -6.29 16.41 20.32
N PRO A 14 -6.11 15.87 19.10
CA PRO A 14 -7.23 15.30 18.35
C PRO A 14 -7.85 14.19 19.19
N VAL A 15 -9.16 14.26 19.42
CA VAL A 15 -9.89 13.17 20.09
C VAL A 15 -9.96 12.02 19.08
N VAL A 16 -9.00 11.11 19.16
CA VAL A 16 -9.00 9.86 18.43
C VAL A 16 -10.10 8.98 19.02
N ASN A 17 -11.08 8.57 18.22
CA ASN A 17 -12.12 7.62 18.64
C ASN A 17 -11.59 6.19 18.48
N PRO A 18 -11.34 5.44 19.58
CA PRO A 18 -10.78 4.09 19.51
C PRO A 18 -11.65 3.10 18.74
N GLU A 19 -12.97 3.32 18.68
CA GLU A 19 -13.90 2.49 17.91
C GLU A 19 -13.67 2.65 16.40
N MET A 20 -13.48 3.90 15.94
CA MET A 20 -13.20 4.20 14.54
C MET A 20 -11.83 3.66 14.11
N GLU A 21 -10.82 3.68 14.99
CA GLU A 21 -9.52 3.05 14.71
C GLU A 21 -9.65 1.53 14.53
N ARG A 22 -10.45 0.87 15.39
CA ARG A 22 -10.70 -0.57 15.27
C ARG A 22 -11.43 -0.91 13.97
N ILE A 23 -12.45 -0.13 13.61
CA ILE A 23 -13.16 -0.28 12.33
C ILE A 23 -12.19 -0.10 11.15
N THR A 24 -11.33 0.93 11.19
CA THR A 24 -10.33 1.21 10.14
C THR A 24 -9.36 0.04 10.00
N ALA A 25 -8.85 -0.51 11.10
CA ALA A 25 -7.95 -1.65 11.09
C ALA A 25 -8.63 -2.92 10.53
N THR A 26 -9.90 -3.16 10.86
CA THR A 26 -10.68 -4.28 10.31
C THR A 26 -10.89 -4.13 8.81
N ILE A 27 -11.27 -2.93 8.33
CA ILE A 27 -11.45 -2.64 6.91
C ILE A 27 -10.13 -2.84 6.14
N LEU A 28 -9.02 -2.33 6.68
CA LEU A 28 -7.70 -2.50 6.06
C LEU A 28 -7.33 -3.98 5.95
N LYS A 29 -7.51 -4.74 7.04
CA LYS A 29 -7.25 -6.19 7.05
C LYS A 29 -8.08 -6.91 5.97
N SER A 30 -9.40 -6.68 5.94
CA SER A 30 -10.27 -7.29 4.95
C SER A 30 -9.91 -6.89 3.52
N THR A 31 -9.46 -5.65 3.31
CA THR A 31 -9.01 -5.17 1.99
C THR A 31 -7.74 -5.90 1.55
N ILE A 32 -6.75 -6.09 2.44
CA ILE A 32 -5.51 -6.82 2.15
C ILE A 32 -5.80 -8.32 1.86
N GLU A 33 -6.71 -8.93 2.62
CA GLU A 33 -7.12 -10.32 2.40
C GLU A 33 -7.80 -10.51 1.03
N ALA A 34 -8.59 -9.53 0.59
CA ALA A 34 -9.28 -9.55 -0.68
C ALA A 34 -8.38 -9.33 -1.92
N ILE A 35 -7.11 -8.92 -1.75
CA ILE A 35 -6.16 -8.82 -2.86
C ILE A 35 -5.83 -10.26 -3.34
N PRO A 36 -6.08 -10.62 -4.61
CA PRO A 36 -5.72 -11.93 -5.13
C PRO A 36 -4.20 -12.09 -5.26
N LEU A 37 -3.71 -13.32 -5.47
CA LEU A 37 -2.34 -13.49 -5.99
C LEU A 37 -2.27 -12.94 -7.41
N LEU A 38 -1.23 -12.16 -7.72
CA LEU A 38 -0.99 -11.62 -9.05
C LEU A 38 -0.53 -12.73 -9.99
N THR A 39 -1.28 -12.95 -11.05
CA THR A 39 -0.96 -13.87 -12.15
C THR A 39 -0.93 -13.08 -13.46
N MET A 40 -0.61 -13.76 -14.57
CA MET A 40 -0.60 -13.14 -15.91
C MET A 40 -2.00 -12.63 -16.35
N ASP A 41 -3.07 -13.22 -15.82
CA ASP A 41 -4.43 -13.03 -16.34
C ASP A 41 -5.30 -12.06 -15.51
N ASN A 42 -4.82 -11.63 -14.33
CA ASN A 42 -5.63 -10.85 -13.38
C ASN A 42 -5.05 -9.49 -13.02
N TYR A 43 -4.08 -8.97 -13.79
CA TYR A 43 -3.36 -7.73 -13.47
C TYR A 43 -4.28 -6.55 -13.16
N SER A 44 -5.28 -6.26 -14.00
CA SER A 44 -6.19 -5.13 -13.79
C SER A 44 -6.95 -5.26 -12.47
N LEU A 45 -7.52 -6.44 -12.20
CA LEU A 45 -8.22 -6.71 -10.93
C LEU A 45 -7.28 -6.60 -9.73
N TRP A 46 -6.07 -7.17 -9.83
CA TRP A 46 -5.08 -7.09 -8.77
C TRP A 46 -4.70 -5.64 -8.49
N LYS A 47 -4.45 -4.86 -9.55
CA LYS A 47 -4.10 -3.44 -9.46
C LYS A 47 -5.19 -2.64 -8.77
N ASP A 48 -6.45 -2.81 -9.18
CA ASP A 48 -7.59 -2.13 -8.55
C ASP A 48 -7.69 -2.46 -7.04
N ARG A 49 -7.43 -3.71 -6.64
CA ARG A 49 -7.44 -4.11 -5.23
C ARG A 49 -6.28 -3.51 -4.43
N VAL A 50 -5.09 -3.40 -5.03
CA VAL A 50 -3.93 -2.77 -4.39
C VAL A 50 -4.11 -1.25 -4.29
N ASP A 51 -4.61 -0.60 -5.33
CA ASP A 51 -4.86 0.85 -5.33
C ASP A 51 -5.88 1.21 -4.23
N ASN A 52 -6.98 0.46 -4.10
CA ASN A 52 -7.94 0.62 -3.00
C ASN A 52 -7.30 0.49 -1.60
N MET A 53 -6.38 -0.47 -1.41
CA MET A 53 -5.67 -0.66 -0.15
C MET A 53 -4.70 0.50 0.16
N LEU A 54 -4.10 1.09 -0.87
CA LEU A 54 -3.22 2.25 -0.74
C LEU A 54 -4.01 3.52 -0.43
N ASP A 55 -5.18 3.70 -1.03
CA ASP A 55 -6.06 4.86 -0.80
C ASP A 55 -6.54 4.89 0.66
N LEU A 56 -6.91 3.74 1.23
CA LEU A 56 -7.25 3.61 2.66
C LEU A 56 -6.13 4.05 3.60
N GLN A 57 -4.88 4.01 3.14
CA GLN A 57 -3.70 4.39 3.92
C GLN A 57 -3.12 5.75 3.50
N ASN A 58 -3.71 6.41 2.48
CA ASN A 58 -3.16 7.60 1.83
C ASN A 58 -1.71 7.40 1.30
N LEU A 59 -1.41 6.19 0.80
CA LEU A 59 -0.07 5.82 0.31
C LEU A 59 0.03 5.71 -1.21
N ASN A 60 -1.06 5.98 -1.94
CA ASN A 60 -1.09 5.84 -3.39
C ASN A 60 -0.02 6.72 -4.04
N ASP A 61 -0.08 8.03 -3.81
CA ASP A 61 0.88 8.98 -4.34
C ASP A 61 2.32 8.67 -3.92
N SER A 62 2.51 8.28 -2.65
CA SER A 62 3.81 7.91 -2.10
C SER A 62 4.45 6.72 -2.83
N LEU A 63 3.66 5.74 -3.25
CA LEU A 63 4.14 4.57 -3.97
C LEU A 63 4.27 4.82 -5.48
N THR A 64 3.27 5.46 -6.08
CA THR A 64 3.05 5.46 -7.54
C THR A 64 3.70 6.64 -8.26
N LYS A 65 3.80 7.82 -7.62
CA LYS A 65 4.39 9.00 -8.26
C LYS A 65 5.91 8.90 -8.37
N ASN A 66 6.47 9.60 -9.36
CA ASN A 66 7.93 9.61 -9.60
C ASN A 66 8.71 10.23 -8.43
N ASP A 67 8.15 11.24 -7.79
CA ASP A 67 8.66 11.96 -6.61
C ASP A 67 8.02 11.49 -5.29
N GLY A 68 7.22 10.42 -5.33
CA GLY A 68 6.62 9.82 -4.14
C GLY A 68 7.68 9.40 -3.11
N PHE A 69 7.34 9.50 -1.82
CA PHE A 69 8.22 9.17 -0.72
C PHE A 69 7.53 8.22 0.27
N LEU A 70 8.25 7.18 0.68
CA LEU A 70 7.85 6.25 1.73
C LEU A 70 8.83 6.36 2.89
N THR A 71 8.30 6.38 4.11
CA THR A 71 9.12 6.12 5.30
C THR A 71 9.60 4.67 5.31
N SER A 72 10.65 4.37 6.07
CA SER A 72 11.18 3.00 6.20
C SER A 72 10.12 1.98 6.67
N SER A 73 9.20 2.40 7.56
CA SER A 73 8.11 1.54 8.02
C SER A 73 7.08 1.27 6.92
N GLN A 74 6.65 2.31 6.20
CA GLN A 74 5.72 2.16 5.06
C GLN A 74 6.33 1.30 3.95
N ASP A 75 7.59 1.54 3.59
CA ASP A 75 8.31 0.72 2.61
C ASP A 75 8.34 -0.75 3.02
N THR A 76 8.66 -1.04 4.28
CA THR A 76 8.71 -2.40 4.78
C THR A 76 7.35 -3.09 4.77
N GLN A 77 6.29 -2.39 5.19
CA GLN A 77 4.93 -2.91 5.19
C GLN A 77 4.40 -3.16 3.78
N LEU A 78 4.56 -2.17 2.88
CA LEU A 78 4.12 -2.30 1.49
C LEU A 78 4.87 -3.41 0.76
N ARG A 79 6.19 -3.52 0.97
CA ARG A 79 6.98 -4.63 0.41
C ARG A 79 6.44 -5.98 0.88
N ALA A 80 6.16 -6.14 2.17
CA ALA A 80 5.64 -7.39 2.70
C ALA A 80 4.29 -7.76 2.06
N ILE A 81 3.38 -6.80 1.92
CA ILE A 81 2.06 -7.02 1.30
C ILE A 81 2.22 -7.35 -0.19
N ILE A 82 2.94 -6.53 -0.96
CA ILE A 82 3.08 -6.70 -2.41
C ILE A 82 3.74 -8.04 -2.73
N VAL A 83 4.85 -8.36 -2.08
CA VAL A 83 5.58 -9.62 -2.33
C VAL A 83 4.74 -10.84 -1.95
N ALA A 84 3.99 -10.79 -0.85
CA ALA A 84 3.08 -11.87 -0.45
C ALA A 84 1.91 -12.09 -1.42
N LYS A 85 1.65 -11.13 -2.31
CA LYS A 85 0.59 -11.18 -3.32
C LYS A 85 1.12 -11.43 -4.73
N LEU A 86 2.37 -11.86 -4.88
CA LEU A 86 2.90 -12.34 -6.17
C LEU A 86 2.76 -13.86 -6.25
N ASP A 87 2.18 -14.37 -7.33
CA ASP A 87 2.34 -15.79 -7.65
C ASP A 87 3.83 -16.10 -7.93
N SER A 88 4.26 -17.34 -7.65
CA SER A 88 5.65 -17.77 -7.84
C SER A 88 6.17 -17.50 -9.27
N SER A 89 5.33 -17.72 -10.28
CA SER A 89 5.69 -17.50 -11.70
C SER A 89 5.93 -16.03 -12.03
N VAL A 90 5.18 -15.12 -11.38
CA VAL A 90 5.36 -13.67 -11.53
C VAL A 90 6.53 -13.20 -10.67
N HIS A 91 6.65 -13.70 -9.44
CA HIS A 91 7.68 -13.29 -8.48
C HIS A 91 9.10 -13.37 -9.06
N ILE A 92 9.44 -14.46 -9.77
CA ILE A 92 10.77 -14.67 -10.36
C ILE A 92 11.10 -13.61 -11.43
N ASN A 93 10.10 -13.11 -12.15
CA ASN A 93 10.27 -12.11 -13.20
C ASN A 93 10.30 -10.67 -12.65
N ILE A 94 9.74 -10.44 -11.46
CA ILE A 94 9.62 -9.12 -10.85
C ILE A 94 10.75 -8.83 -9.87
N ILE A 95 11.08 -9.77 -8.98
CA ILE A 95 11.96 -9.53 -7.82
C ILE A 95 13.40 -9.90 -8.14
N ASN A 96 14.33 -8.97 -7.92
CA ASN A 96 15.76 -9.15 -8.15
C ASN A 96 16.61 -8.51 -7.03
N SER A 97 17.94 -8.58 -7.14
CA SER A 97 18.85 -8.03 -6.13
C SER A 97 18.74 -6.52 -5.96
N GLU A 98 18.31 -5.79 -6.99
CA GLU A 98 18.23 -4.33 -7.01
C GLU A 98 16.95 -3.82 -6.33
N ASN A 99 15.80 -4.48 -6.58
CA ASN A 99 14.50 -4.00 -6.10
C ASN A 99 13.97 -4.69 -4.83
N LYS A 100 14.50 -5.87 -4.44
CA LYS A 100 13.93 -6.68 -3.34
C LYS A 100 13.85 -5.98 -1.97
N LYS A 101 14.45 -4.79 -1.81
CA LYS A 101 14.41 -3.97 -0.59
C LYS A 101 13.75 -2.60 -0.78
N ASP A 102 13.04 -2.39 -1.89
CA ASP A 102 12.43 -1.11 -2.23
C ASP A 102 11.04 -1.34 -2.85
N ALA A 103 9.99 -0.97 -2.10
CA ALA A 103 8.62 -1.17 -2.52
C ALA A 103 8.28 -0.40 -3.81
N ARG A 104 8.85 0.78 -4.02
CA ARG A 104 8.61 1.60 -5.22
C ARG A 104 9.27 0.97 -6.44
N LEU A 105 10.47 0.42 -6.31
CA LEU A 105 11.13 -0.31 -7.40
C LEU A 105 10.39 -1.61 -7.73
N ILE A 106 9.88 -2.34 -6.73
CA ILE A 106 9.03 -3.52 -6.98
C ILE A 106 7.77 -3.12 -7.75
N TRP A 107 7.07 -2.08 -7.30
CA TRP A 107 5.88 -1.57 -7.98
C TRP A 107 6.15 -1.18 -9.44
N LYS A 108 7.24 -0.45 -9.70
CA LYS A 108 7.68 -0.10 -11.06
C LYS A 108 7.98 -1.34 -11.91
N SER A 109 8.65 -2.35 -11.34
CA SER A 109 8.92 -3.61 -12.03
C SER A 109 7.62 -4.34 -12.41
N ILE A 110 6.63 -4.37 -11.52
CA ILE A 110 5.31 -4.95 -11.81
C ILE A 110 4.65 -4.25 -13.00
N ILE A 111 4.50 -2.92 -12.93
CA ILE A 111 3.88 -2.15 -14.03
C ILE A 111 4.61 -2.39 -15.35
N LYS A 112 5.96 -2.32 -15.33
CA LYS A 112 6.78 -2.53 -16.52
C LYS A 112 6.58 -3.92 -17.12
N TYR A 113 6.59 -4.96 -16.29
CA TYR A 113 6.44 -6.33 -16.75
C TYR A 113 5.09 -6.56 -17.46
N PHE A 114 3.99 -6.07 -16.87
CA PHE A 114 2.66 -6.24 -17.46
C PHE A 114 2.44 -5.35 -18.68
N ALA A 115 2.99 -4.14 -18.72
CA ALA A 115 2.98 -3.31 -19.92
C ALA A 115 3.73 -3.97 -21.11
N LEU A 116 4.85 -4.64 -20.84
CA LEU A 116 5.61 -5.39 -21.84
C LEU A 116 4.84 -6.65 -22.29
N ALA A 117 4.18 -7.35 -21.38
CA ALA A 117 3.39 -8.55 -21.70
C ALA A 117 2.19 -8.23 -22.60
N GLU A 118 1.48 -7.14 -22.32
CA GLU A 118 0.37 -6.66 -23.17
C GLU A 118 0.86 -6.22 -24.56
N GLY A 119 1.98 -5.48 -24.62
CA GLY A 119 2.58 -5.04 -25.88
C GLY A 119 3.09 -6.20 -26.74
N SER A 120 3.71 -7.22 -26.12
CA SER A 120 4.23 -8.41 -26.82
C SER A 120 3.12 -9.31 -27.35
N ASN A 121 1.98 -9.41 -26.65
CA ASN A 121 0.83 -10.20 -27.11
C ASN A 121 0.03 -9.49 -28.21
N ARG A 122 0.13 -8.16 -28.30
CA ARG A 122 -0.53 -7.37 -29.35
C ARG A 122 0.24 -7.31 -30.67
N ALA A 123 1.54 -7.61 -30.64
CA ALA A 123 2.43 -7.58 -31.80
C ALA A 123 2.62 -8.96 -32.47
N ARG A 124 1.93 -10.01 -31.99
CA ARG A 124 1.92 -11.37 -32.54
C ARG A 124 0.58 -11.67 -33.20
#